data_AF-A0A6F7W9S5-F1
#
_entry.id   AF-A0A6F7W9S5-F1
#
_cell.length_a   1.000
_cell.length_b   1.000
_cell.length_c   1.000
_cell.angle_alpha   90.00
_cell.angle_beta   90.00
_cell.angle_gamma   90.00
#
_symmetry.space_group_name_H-M   'P 1'
#
loop_
_entity.id
_entity.type
_entity.pdbx_description
1 polymer ?
#
loop_
_entity_poly.entity_id
_entity_poly.type
_entity_poly.pdbx_seq_one_letter_code
_entity_poly.pdbx_strand_id
1 'polypeptide(L)'
;MRASLGRAWPALAVYATVRAAGIGCVAVGAWRTGKHPRTQLGHYWDSIWYVGVAQHGYGTSRPSVTHPGLSFSDLAFFPLYPALIRAVTSVVPLSAVTAGLLITWVTAGLAAWGIHAVGERLYGRRAALMLVALWGLLPHAVVESMGYTESLLTALAAWSLYALLTRLWLWAGALALCAGATRPNGIAVAAAVCA
;
A
#
# COMPACT_ATOMS: atom_id res chain seq x y z
N MET A 1 -7.04 -2.00 -21.00
CA MET A 1 -6.48 -2.79 -19.87
C MET A 1 -5.79 -4.08 -20.28
N ARG A 2 -6.41 -5.03 -21.02
CA ARG A 2 -5.75 -6.31 -21.37
C ARG A 2 -4.42 -6.16 -22.13
N ALA A 3 -4.37 -5.26 -23.12
CA ALA A 3 -3.15 -4.97 -23.87
C ALA A 3 -2.08 -4.20 -23.07
N SER A 4 -2.42 -3.55 -21.95
CA SER A 4 -1.40 -2.93 -21.07
C SER A 4 -0.84 -3.96 -20.08
N LEU A 5 -1.65 -4.90 -19.60
CA LEU A 5 -1.20 -6.01 -18.76
C LEU A 5 -0.15 -6.88 -19.46
N GLY A 6 -0.38 -7.24 -20.73
CA GLY A 6 0.59 -8.02 -21.51
C GLY A 6 1.93 -7.30 -21.71
N ARG A 7 1.92 -5.96 -21.78
CA ARG A 7 3.13 -5.13 -21.90
C ARG A 7 3.81 -4.86 -20.56
N ALA A 8 3.03 -4.81 -19.48
CA ALA A 8 3.52 -4.64 -18.11
C ALA A 8 4.09 -5.92 -17.51
N TRP A 9 3.75 -7.10 -18.05
CA TRP A 9 4.14 -8.39 -17.46
C TRP A 9 5.64 -8.50 -17.12
N PRO A 10 6.59 -8.13 -18.00
CA PRO A 10 8.02 -8.18 -17.64
C PRO A 10 8.36 -7.28 -16.45
N ALA A 11 7.76 -6.08 -16.39
CA ALA A 11 7.96 -5.15 -15.27
C ALA A 11 7.41 -5.72 -13.96
N LEU A 12 6.20 -6.27 -14.02
CA LEU A 12 5.54 -6.87 -12.86
C LEU A 12 6.25 -8.14 -12.39
N ALA A 13 6.80 -8.94 -13.31
CA ALA A 13 7.61 -10.11 -12.97
C ALA A 13 8.93 -9.70 -12.28
N VAL A 14 9.62 -8.68 -12.78
CA VAL A 14 10.81 -8.11 -12.12
C VAL A 14 10.45 -7.61 -10.72
N TYR A 15 9.39 -6.80 -10.61
CA TYR A 15 8.90 -6.32 -9.32
C TYR A 15 8.62 -7.47 -8.36
N ALA A 16 7.78 -8.43 -8.75
CA ALA A 16 7.40 -9.58 -7.93
C ALA A 16 8.62 -10.40 -7.48
N THR A 17 9.63 -10.57 -8.36
CA THR A 17 10.86 -11.29 -8.02
C THR A 17 11.66 -10.56 -6.94
N VAL A 18 11.85 -9.25 -7.11
CA VAL A 18 12.55 -8.41 -6.11
C VAL A 18 11.78 -8.42 -4.78
N ARG A 19 10.44 -8.33 -4.83
CA ARG A 19 9.58 -8.39 -3.64
C ARG A 19 9.70 -9.72 -2.90
N ALA A 20 9.62 -10.83 -3.63
CA ALA A 20 9.76 -12.17 -3.07
C ALA A 20 11.13 -12.36 -2.42
N ALA A 21 12.20 -11.90 -3.06
CA ALA A 21 13.55 -11.93 -2.49
C ALA A 21 13.65 -11.12 -1.20
N GLY A 22 13.11 -9.88 -1.18
CA GLY A 22 13.09 -9.03 0.02
C GLY A 22 12.30 -9.65 1.18
N ILE A 23 11.10 -10.19 0.91
CA ILE A 23 10.31 -10.92 1.92
C ILE A 23 11.08 -12.16 2.40
N GLY A 24 11.76 -12.87 1.50
CA GLY A 24 12.62 -14.01 1.83
C GLY A 24 13.75 -13.63 2.80
N CYS A 25 14.45 -12.53 2.55
CA CYS A 25 15.48 -12.00 3.45
C CYS A 25 14.93 -11.67 4.84
N VAL A 26 13.76 -11.00 4.91
CA VAL A 26 13.08 -10.72 6.18
C VAL A 26 12.68 -12.01 6.88
N ALA A 27 12.18 -13.00 6.14
CA ALA A 27 11.77 -14.27 6.71
C ALA A 27 12.95 -15.04 7.32
N VAL A 28 14.06 -15.13 6.58
CA VAL A 28 15.31 -15.75 7.07
C VAL A 28 15.82 -15.03 8.31
N GLY A 29 15.84 -13.69 8.32
CA GLY A 29 16.24 -12.90 9.49
C GLY A 29 15.34 -13.12 10.71
N ALA A 30 14.03 -13.16 10.51
CA ALA A 30 13.06 -13.44 11.57
C ALA A 30 13.28 -14.83 12.16
N TRP A 31 13.43 -15.87 11.33
CA TRP A 31 13.69 -17.22 11.81
C TRP A 31 15.02 -17.35 12.56
N ARG A 32 16.09 -16.68 12.09
CA ARG A 32 17.39 -16.65 12.79
C ARG A 32 17.33 -16.00 14.17
N THR A 33 16.33 -15.15 14.41
CA THR A 33 16.12 -14.48 15.71
C THR A 33 14.99 -15.12 16.54
N GLY A 34 14.49 -16.30 16.12
CA GLY A 34 13.41 -17.01 16.80
C GLY A 34 12.03 -16.36 16.65
N LYS A 35 11.86 -15.41 15.73
CA LYS A 35 10.60 -14.70 15.48
C LYS A 35 9.88 -15.23 14.24
N HIS A 36 8.57 -15.01 14.18
CA HIS A 36 7.77 -15.33 12.99
C HIS A 36 7.71 -14.12 12.03
N PRO A 37 7.92 -14.29 10.71
CA PRO A 37 7.94 -13.18 9.73
C PRO A 37 6.64 -12.37 9.71
N ARG A 38 5.48 -13.06 9.83
CA ARG A 38 4.16 -12.42 9.96
C ARG A 38 4.10 -11.42 11.11
N THR A 39 4.74 -11.74 12.23
CA THR A 39 4.77 -10.86 13.41
C THR A 39 5.60 -9.62 13.12
N GLN A 40 6.76 -9.78 12.47
CA GLN A 40 7.61 -8.63 12.10
C GLN A 40 6.94 -7.71 11.08
N LEU A 41 6.20 -8.26 10.11
CA LEU A 41 5.59 -7.48 9.02
C LEU A 41 4.22 -6.90 9.38
N GLY A 42 3.43 -7.59 10.21
CA GLY A 42 2.02 -7.25 10.46
C GLY A 42 1.68 -6.86 11.90
N HIS A 43 2.61 -6.99 12.85
CA HIS A 43 2.39 -6.66 14.26
C HIS A 43 3.41 -5.67 14.81
N TYR A 44 4.05 -4.89 13.95
CA TYR A 44 5.03 -3.89 14.36
C TYR A 44 4.59 -2.50 13.90
N TRP A 45 4.93 -1.51 14.74
CA TRP A 45 4.67 -0.09 14.51
C TRP A 45 3.20 0.21 14.20
N ASP A 46 2.92 0.89 13.10
CA ASP A 46 1.58 1.40 12.76
C ASP A 46 0.58 0.30 12.38
N SER A 47 1.07 -0.88 12.01
CA SER A 47 0.21 -2.02 11.62
C SER A 47 -0.73 -2.41 12.76
N ILE A 48 -0.27 -2.29 14.01
CA ILE A 48 -1.06 -2.62 15.21
C ILE A 48 -2.28 -1.71 15.32
N TRP A 49 -2.13 -0.43 14.99
CA TRP A 49 -3.22 0.53 15.05
C TRP A 49 -4.26 0.26 13.95
N TYR A 50 -3.82 0.03 12.71
CA TYR A 50 -4.73 -0.32 11.61
C TYR A 50 -5.53 -1.60 11.89
N VAL A 51 -4.85 -2.65 12.37
CA VAL A 51 -5.50 -3.91 12.76
C VAL A 51 -6.43 -3.69 13.95
N GLY A 52 -6.02 -2.90 14.94
CA GLY A 52 -6.83 -2.55 16.11
C GLY A 52 -8.14 -1.88 15.72
N VAL A 53 -8.08 -0.86 14.85
CA VAL A 53 -9.26 -0.16 14.32
C VAL A 53 -10.14 -1.09 13.49
N ALA A 54 -9.55 -1.98 12.70
CA ALA A 54 -10.31 -2.94 11.89
C ALA A 54 -11.12 -3.92 12.76
N GLN A 55 -10.53 -4.36 13.89
CA GLN A 55 -11.14 -5.34 14.79
C GLN A 55 -12.11 -4.73 15.80
N HIS A 56 -11.79 -3.56 16.35
CA HIS A 56 -12.50 -2.99 17.51
C HIS A 56 -13.16 -1.64 17.23
N GLY A 57 -12.93 -1.04 16.05
CA GLY A 57 -13.34 0.34 15.77
C GLY A 57 -12.38 1.37 16.38
N TYR A 58 -12.76 2.63 16.28
CA TYR A 58 -12.01 3.77 16.83
C TYR A 58 -12.31 3.99 18.32
N GLY A 59 -11.42 4.69 19.02
CA GLY A 59 -11.56 5.06 20.43
C GLY A 59 -10.44 4.54 21.32
N THR A 60 -9.45 3.87 20.75
CA THR A 60 -8.26 3.40 21.47
C THR A 60 -7.27 4.55 21.64
N SER A 61 -6.90 4.81 22.89
CA SER A 61 -5.78 5.70 23.23
C SER A 61 -4.79 4.96 24.13
N ARG A 62 -3.49 5.13 23.86
CA ARG A 62 -2.40 4.49 24.61
C ARG A 62 -1.39 5.53 25.06
N PRO A 63 -0.99 5.56 26.34
CA PRO A 63 0.08 6.45 26.78
C PRO A 63 1.39 6.07 26.08
N SER A 64 2.19 7.08 25.75
CA SER A 64 3.51 6.88 25.19
C SER A 64 4.44 6.29 26.25
N VAL A 65 5.13 5.21 25.89
CA VAL A 65 6.12 4.57 26.76
C VAL A 65 7.40 5.40 26.84
N THR A 66 7.69 6.21 25.82
CA THR A 66 8.94 6.99 25.71
C THR A 66 8.78 8.47 26.07
N HIS A 67 7.56 9.00 26.08
CA HIS A 67 7.28 10.42 26.33
C HIS A 67 6.18 10.57 27.39
N PRO A 68 6.57 10.71 28.68
CA PRO A 68 5.61 10.88 29.78
C PRO A 68 4.65 12.05 29.51
N GLY A 69 3.35 11.82 29.72
CA GLY A 69 2.30 12.82 29.47
C GLY A 69 1.77 12.88 28.03
N LEU A 70 2.38 12.18 27.08
CA LEU A 70 1.89 12.06 25.71
C LEU A 70 1.03 10.81 25.55
N SER A 71 -0.10 10.91 24.86
CA SER A 71 -0.95 9.76 24.51
C SER A 71 -1.14 9.68 23.00
N PHE A 72 -0.96 8.49 22.44
CA PHE A 72 -1.26 8.18 21.05
C PHE A 72 -2.71 7.73 20.93
N SER A 73 -3.42 8.22 19.92
CA SER A 73 -4.81 7.86 19.65
C SER A 73 -4.95 7.27 18.26
N ASP A 74 -5.82 6.26 18.14
CA ASP A 74 -6.15 5.65 16.86
C ASP A 74 -6.88 6.58 15.89
N LEU A 75 -7.40 7.73 16.37
CA LEU A 75 -8.02 8.77 15.55
C LEU A 75 -7.06 9.42 14.54
N ALA A 76 -5.74 9.26 14.73
CA ALA A 76 -4.74 9.71 13.76
C ALA A 76 -4.70 8.82 12.49
N PHE A 77 -5.30 7.63 12.53
CA PHE A 77 -5.27 6.67 11.43
C PHE A 77 -6.51 6.79 10.54
N PHE A 78 -6.26 6.89 9.24
CA PHE A 78 -7.29 7.14 8.25
C PHE A 78 -8.08 5.85 7.91
N PRO A 79 -9.35 5.98 7.50
CA PRO A 79 -10.32 4.89 7.60
C PRO A 79 -10.25 3.84 6.50
N LEU A 80 -9.71 4.16 5.31
CA LEU A 80 -9.88 3.27 4.16
C LEU A 80 -9.21 1.90 4.35
N TYR A 81 -7.99 1.87 4.87
CA TYR A 81 -7.27 0.61 5.04
C TYR A 81 -7.86 -0.28 6.14
N PRO A 82 -8.18 0.20 7.35
CA PRO A 82 -8.95 -0.57 8.34
C PRO A 82 -10.31 -1.06 7.82
N ALA A 83 -11.02 -0.22 7.06
CA ALA A 83 -12.30 -0.59 6.47
C ALA A 83 -12.17 -1.75 5.47
N LEU A 84 -11.12 -1.73 4.63
CA LEU A 84 -10.81 -2.83 3.71
C LEU A 84 -10.44 -4.11 4.46
N ILE A 85 -9.62 -4.02 5.52
CA ILE A 85 -9.29 -5.18 6.37
C ILE A 85 -10.57 -5.80 6.91
N ARG A 86 -11.43 -4.97 7.52
CA ARG A 86 -12.70 -5.42 8.11
C ARG A 86 -13.61 -6.08 7.07
N ALA A 87 -13.73 -5.47 5.89
CA ALA A 87 -14.53 -6.00 4.78
C ALA A 87 -14.01 -7.34 4.25
N VAL A 88 -12.70 -7.56 4.22
CA VAL A 88 -12.12 -8.85 3.84
C VAL A 88 -12.37 -9.90 4.92
N THR A 89 -12.15 -9.55 6.20
CA THR A 89 -12.33 -10.48 7.31
C THR A 89 -13.79 -10.85 7.59
N SER A 90 -14.75 -10.03 7.14
CA SER A 90 -16.18 -10.36 7.28
C SER A 90 -16.66 -11.41 6.29
N VAL A 91 -15.93 -11.65 5.20
CA VAL A 91 -16.31 -12.59 4.13
C VAL A 91 -15.33 -13.75 3.97
N VAL A 92 -14.08 -13.61 4.44
CA VAL A 92 -13.05 -14.67 4.39
C VAL A 92 -12.55 -14.95 5.81
N PRO A 93 -12.39 -16.22 6.22
CA PRO A 93 -11.88 -16.59 7.55
C PRO A 93 -10.36 -16.36 7.67
N LEU A 94 -9.93 -15.11 7.56
CA LEU A 94 -8.55 -14.66 7.71
C LEU A 94 -8.42 -13.85 9.00
N SER A 95 -7.22 -13.92 9.61
CA SER A 95 -6.88 -12.95 10.66
C SER A 95 -6.79 -11.54 10.05
N ALA A 96 -7.15 -10.50 10.82
CA ALA A 96 -7.06 -9.11 10.38
C ALA A 96 -5.65 -8.72 9.92
N VAL A 97 -4.62 -9.28 10.55
CA VAL A 97 -3.21 -9.07 10.19
C VAL A 97 -2.90 -9.69 8.82
N THR A 98 -3.35 -10.92 8.59
CA THR A 98 -3.19 -11.58 7.29
C THR A 98 -3.94 -10.82 6.20
N ALA A 99 -5.17 -10.38 6.47
CA ALA A 99 -5.95 -9.57 5.55
C ALA A 99 -5.23 -8.24 5.22
N GLY A 100 -4.70 -7.54 6.22
CA GLY A 100 -3.89 -6.33 6.03
C GLY A 100 -2.69 -6.56 5.13
N LEU A 101 -1.88 -7.58 5.42
CA LEU A 101 -0.70 -7.92 4.60
C LEU A 101 -1.09 -8.24 3.15
N LEU A 102 -2.15 -9.02 2.94
CA LEU A 102 -2.64 -9.34 1.60
C LEU A 102 -3.10 -8.08 0.85
N ILE A 103 -3.84 -7.19 1.51
CA ILE A 103 -4.27 -5.92 0.91
C ILE A 103 -3.04 -5.08 0.52
N THR A 104 -2.04 -4.97 1.40
CA THR A 104 -0.81 -4.24 1.07
C THR A 104 -0.10 -4.87 -0.12
N TRP A 105 0.10 -6.19 -0.15
CA TRP A 105 0.82 -6.83 -1.26
C TRP A 105 0.08 -6.74 -2.59
N VAL A 106 -1.24 -6.91 -2.58
CA VAL A 106 -2.09 -6.74 -3.77
C VAL A 106 -2.00 -5.30 -4.26
N THR A 107 -2.16 -4.32 -3.36
CA THR A 107 -2.09 -2.91 -3.73
C THR A 107 -0.70 -2.50 -4.17
N ALA A 108 0.37 -3.10 -3.66
CA ALA A 108 1.74 -2.85 -4.11
C ALA A 108 1.94 -3.33 -5.56
N GLY A 109 1.36 -4.47 -5.94
CA GLY A 109 1.30 -4.93 -7.32
C GLY A 109 0.45 -3.99 -8.21
N LEU A 110 -0.70 -3.52 -7.71
CA LEU A 110 -1.53 -2.54 -8.42
C LEU A 110 -0.82 -1.20 -8.61
N ALA A 111 -0.02 -0.76 -7.64
CA ALA A 111 0.83 0.41 -7.72
C ALA A 111 1.89 0.24 -8.81
N ALA A 112 2.62 -0.88 -8.81
CA ALA A 112 3.59 -1.21 -9.86
C ALA A 112 2.95 -1.18 -11.26
N TRP A 113 1.74 -1.74 -11.40
CA TRP A 113 1.01 -1.71 -12.67
C TRP A 113 0.58 -0.29 -13.07
N GLY A 114 0.07 0.50 -12.14
CA GLY A 114 -0.31 1.90 -12.39
C GLY A 114 0.89 2.77 -12.80
N ILE A 115 2.01 2.62 -12.09
CA ILE A 115 3.29 3.29 -12.39
C ILE A 115 3.75 2.91 -13.81
N HIS A 116 3.70 1.63 -14.17
CA HIS A 116 4.01 1.19 -15.52
C HIS A 116 3.09 1.85 -16.56
N ALA A 117 1.79 1.86 -16.31
CA ALA A 117 0.80 2.38 -17.25
C ALA A 117 0.96 3.88 -17.50
N VAL A 118 1.26 4.67 -16.45
CA VAL A 118 1.57 6.10 -16.57
C VAL A 118 2.90 6.30 -17.30
N GLY A 119 3.96 5.60 -16.88
CA GLY A 119 5.29 5.71 -17.48
C GLY A 119 5.30 5.34 -18.97
N GLU A 120 4.58 4.28 -19.34
CA GLU A 120 4.49 3.83 -20.74
C GLU A 120 3.77 4.87 -21.59
N ARG A 121 2.71 5.48 -21.06
CA ARG A 121 1.91 6.50 -21.75
C ARG A 121 2.70 7.78 -22.02
N LEU A 122 3.52 8.22 -21.08
CA LEU A 122 4.22 9.50 -21.16
C LEU A 122 5.61 9.39 -21.80
N TYR A 123 6.34 8.31 -21.51
CA TYR A 123 7.78 8.21 -21.81
C TYR A 123 8.16 6.85 -22.45
N GLY A 124 7.18 6.02 -22.79
CA GLY A 124 7.38 4.75 -23.46
C GLY A 124 7.82 3.61 -22.54
N ARG A 125 7.93 2.40 -23.13
CA ARG A 125 8.07 1.14 -22.38
C ARG A 125 9.36 1.03 -21.55
N ARG A 126 10.48 1.60 -22.02
CA ARG A 126 11.76 1.55 -21.30
C ARG A 126 11.69 2.35 -20.00
N ALA A 127 11.17 3.57 -20.04
CA ALA A 127 10.97 4.39 -18.85
C ALA A 127 10.00 3.72 -17.87
N ALA A 128 8.90 3.14 -18.37
CA ALA A 128 7.94 2.40 -17.56
C ALA A 128 8.57 1.22 -16.79
N LEU A 129 9.46 0.47 -17.46
CA LEU A 129 10.21 -0.63 -16.84
C LEU A 129 11.13 -0.12 -15.72
N MET A 130 11.89 0.96 -15.99
CA MET A 130 12.79 1.56 -15.01
C MET A 130 12.03 2.09 -13.79
N LEU A 131 10.89 2.75 -13.98
CA LEU A 131 10.06 3.25 -12.87
C LEU A 131 9.57 2.13 -11.96
N VAL A 132 9.12 1.00 -12.54
CA VAL A 132 8.69 -0.16 -11.75
C VAL A 132 9.87 -0.83 -11.04
N ALA A 133 11.04 -0.92 -11.69
CA ALA A 133 12.24 -1.44 -11.06
C ALA A 133 12.67 -0.57 -9.87
N LEU A 134 12.67 0.75 -10.04
CA LEU A 134 12.97 1.70 -8.96
C LEU A 134 11.97 1.57 -7.81
N TRP A 135 10.67 1.50 -8.10
CA TRP A 135 9.63 1.26 -7.10
C TRP A 135 9.96 0.02 -6.25
N GLY A 136 10.30 -1.11 -6.87
CA GLY A 136 10.62 -2.35 -6.14
C GLY A 136 11.97 -2.37 -5.42
N LEU A 137 12.94 -1.54 -5.83
CA LEU A 137 14.34 -1.60 -5.35
C LEU A 137 14.75 -0.47 -4.40
N LEU A 138 13.98 0.62 -4.33
CA LEU A 138 14.30 1.72 -3.43
C LEU A 138 14.34 1.25 -1.96
N PRO A 139 15.14 1.89 -1.08
CA PRO A 139 15.23 1.48 0.32
C PRO A 139 13.87 1.45 1.04
N HIS A 140 12.96 2.37 0.67
CA HIS A 140 11.59 2.42 1.19
C HIS A 140 10.78 1.14 0.90
N ALA A 141 11.17 0.37 -0.11
CA ALA A 141 10.36 -0.73 -0.60
C ALA A 141 10.05 -1.76 0.50
N VAL A 142 10.82 -1.88 1.59
CA VAL A 142 10.47 -2.72 2.76
C VAL A 142 9.06 -2.41 3.29
N VAL A 143 8.64 -1.14 3.28
CA VAL A 143 7.32 -0.68 3.75
C VAL A 143 6.18 -1.29 2.92
N GLU A 144 6.42 -1.58 1.63
CA GLU A 144 5.43 -2.25 0.78
C GLU A 144 5.15 -3.71 1.18
N SER A 145 5.98 -4.28 2.07
CA SER A 145 5.75 -5.62 2.65
C SER A 145 5.07 -5.57 4.01
N MET A 146 4.96 -4.41 4.64
CA MET A 146 4.38 -4.23 5.98
C MET A 146 2.87 -3.99 5.90
N GLY A 147 2.14 -4.23 6.99
CA GLY A 147 0.68 -4.00 7.07
C GLY A 147 0.30 -2.52 7.07
N TYR A 148 0.72 -1.79 6.04
CA TYR A 148 0.79 -0.34 5.94
C TYR A 148 0.00 0.16 4.72
N THR A 149 -0.31 1.45 4.74
CA THR A 149 -1.17 2.16 3.76
C THR A 149 -0.46 2.62 2.49
N GLU A 150 0.86 2.63 2.48
CA GLU A 150 1.70 3.31 1.48
C GLU A 150 1.47 2.74 0.09
N SER A 151 1.44 1.40 -0.02
CA SER A 151 1.14 0.72 -1.28
C SER A 151 -0.27 1.00 -1.79
N LEU A 152 -1.24 1.11 -0.89
CA LEU A 152 -2.63 1.45 -1.23
C LEU A 152 -2.73 2.90 -1.73
N LEU A 153 -2.11 3.85 -1.02
CA LEU A 153 -2.05 5.26 -1.45
C LEU A 153 -1.40 5.37 -2.83
N THR A 154 -0.24 4.75 -3.04
CA THR A 154 0.49 4.80 -4.31
C THR A 154 -0.30 4.20 -5.45
N ALA A 155 -1.01 3.08 -5.21
CA ALA A 155 -1.91 2.50 -6.21
C ALA A 155 -3.03 3.47 -6.60
N LEU A 156 -3.73 4.03 -5.62
CA LEU A 156 -4.81 4.99 -5.86
C LEU A 156 -4.31 6.24 -6.59
N ALA A 157 -3.14 6.76 -6.22
CA ALA A 157 -2.51 7.90 -6.87
C ALA A 157 -2.13 7.61 -8.33
N ALA A 158 -1.44 6.49 -8.59
CA ALA A 158 -1.00 6.12 -9.93
C ALA A 158 -2.18 5.88 -10.87
N TRP A 159 -3.22 5.20 -10.39
CA TRP A 159 -4.44 4.97 -11.18
C TRP A 159 -5.30 6.22 -11.35
N SER A 160 -5.35 7.10 -10.33
CA SER A 160 -6.01 8.40 -10.44
C SER A 160 -5.35 9.25 -11.53
N LEU A 161 -4.02 9.34 -11.53
CA LEU A 161 -3.25 10.02 -12.57
C LEU A 161 -3.45 9.38 -13.95
N TYR A 162 -3.42 8.06 -14.04
CA TYR A 162 -3.69 7.38 -15.31
C TYR A 162 -5.10 7.68 -15.85
N ALA A 163 -6.12 7.66 -14.97
CA ALA A 163 -7.49 8.02 -15.32
C ALA A 163 -7.58 9.48 -15.79
N LEU A 164 -6.90 10.40 -15.12
CA LEU A 164 -6.81 11.81 -15.49
C LEU A 164 -6.21 11.97 -16.90
N LEU A 165 -5.05 11.34 -17.16
CA LEU A 165 -4.35 11.36 -18.45
C LEU A 165 -5.15 10.70 -19.58
N THR A 166 -6.11 9.84 -19.25
CA THR A 166 -7.01 9.15 -20.19
C THR A 166 -8.41 9.77 -20.26
N ARG A 167 -8.62 10.95 -19.64
CA ARG A 167 -9.89 11.70 -19.64
C ARG A 167 -11.04 10.96 -18.96
N LEU A 168 -10.74 10.01 -18.07
CA LEU A 168 -11.70 9.29 -17.23
C LEU A 168 -11.92 10.05 -15.91
N TRP A 169 -12.49 11.25 -16.00
CA TRP A 169 -12.55 12.22 -14.91
C TRP A 169 -13.22 11.70 -13.63
N LEU A 170 -14.34 10.98 -13.78
CA LEU A 170 -15.07 10.40 -12.65
C LEU A 170 -14.19 9.40 -11.88
N TRP A 171 -13.42 8.57 -12.60
CA TRP A 171 -12.50 7.63 -11.98
C TRP A 171 -11.31 8.33 -11.33
N ALA A 172 -10.77 9.37 -11.96
CA ALA A 172 -9.69 10.17 -11.37
C ALA A 172 -10.11 10.78 -10.03
N GLY A 173 -11.30 11.40 -9.98
CA GLY A 173 -11.89 11.98 -8.78
C GLY A 173 -12.19 10.93 -7.69
N ALA A 174 -12.83 9.81 -8.06
CA ALA A 174 -13.14 8.73 -7.12
C ALA A 174 -11.87 8.14 -6.49
N LEU A 175 -10.84 7.88 -7.29
CA LEU A 175 -9.56 7.36 -6.80
C LEU A 175 -8.81 8.39 -5.94
N ALA A 176 -8.90 9.68 -6.28
CA ALA A 176 -8.32 10.75 -5.47
C ALA A 176 -9.02 10.89 -4.10
N LEU A 177 -10.34 10.76 -4.07
CA LEU A 177 -11.12 10.72 -2.82
C LEU A 177 -10.67 9.54 -1.94
N CYS A 178 -10.57 8.34 -2.53
CA CYS A 178 -10.08 7.16 -1.83
C CYS A 178 -8.63 7.37 -1.34
N ALA A 179 -7.75 7.99 -2.14
CA ALA A 179 -6.39 8.30 -1.75
C ALA A 179 -6.35 9.21 -0.51
N GLY A 180 -7.18 10.25 -0.47
CA GLY A 180 -7.36 11.11 0.70
C GLY A 180 -7.83 10.35 1.95
N ALA A 181 -8.64 9.30 1.78
CA ALA A 181 -9.09 8.42 2.86
C ALA A 181 -8.04 7.40 3.33
N THR A 182 -6.84 7.36 2.73
CA THR A 182 -5.74 6.50 3.20
C THR A 182 -4.82 7.19 4.19
N ARG A 183 -4.47 8.47 3.95
CA ARG A 183 -3.51 9.28 4.70
C ARG A 183 -3.64 10.78 4.33
N PRO A 184 -3.13 11.71 5.15
CA PRO A 184 -3.13 13.15 4.82
C PRO A 184 -2.46 13.48 3.48
N ASN A 185 -1.40 12.74 3.11
CA ASN A 185 -0.67 12.91 1.86
C ASN A 185 -1.55 12.72 0.60
N GLY A 186 -2.70 12.03 0.73
CA GLY A 186 -3.65 11.87 -0.36
C GLY A 186 -4.23 13.19 -0.89
N ILE A 187 -4.14 14.28 -0.12
CA ILE A 187 -4.56 15.62 -0.58
C ILE A 187 -3.80 16.08 -1.84
N ALA A 188 -2.54 15.65 -2.01
CA ALA A 188 -1.75 15.96 -3.20
C ALA A 188 -2.36 15.34 -4.47
N VAL A 189 -2.98 14.16 -4.35
CA VAL A 189 -3.67 13.50 -5.47
C VAL A 189 -4.92 14.30 -5.85
N ALA A 190 -5.70 14.75 -4.86
CA ALA A 190 -6.86 15.59 -5.10
C ALA A 190 -6.47 16.93 -5.76
N ALA A 191 -5.42 17.58 -5.26
CA ALA A 191 -4.89 18.80 -5.86
C ALA A 191 -4.47 18.60 -7.32
N ALA A 192 -3.79 17.49 -7.64
CA ALA A 192 -3.37 17.17 -9.00
C ALA A 192 -4.55 16.90 -9.95
N VAL A 193 -5.66 16.34 -9.45
CA VAL A 193 -6.86 16.08 -10.26
C VAL A 193 -7.67 17.36 -10.51
N CYS A 194 -7.64 18.31 -9.57
CA CYS A 194 -8.39 19.56 -9.66
C CYS A 194 -7.65 20.70 -10.38
N ALA A 195 -6.36 20.54 -10.68
CA ALA A 195 -5.52 21.53 -11.39
C ALA A 195 -5.71 21.46 -12.90
#